data_AF-A0A519ZBU1-F1
#
_entry.id   AF-A0A519ZBU1-F1
#
_cell.length_a   1.000
_cell.length_b   1.000
_cell.length_c   1.000
_cell.angle_alpha   90.00
_cell.angle_beta   90.00
_cell.angle_gamma   90.00
#
_symmetry.space_group_name_H-M   'P 1'
#
loop_
_entity.id
_entity.type
_entity.pdbx_description
1 polymer ?
#
loop_
_entity_poly.entity_id
_entity_poly.type
_entity_poly.pdbx_seq_one_letter_code
_entity_poly.pdbx_strand_id
1 'polypeptide(L)' 'PEIFYRIKGVTKPVTLNVEFGGIANDPWGNTKAGFTLSGKINRNDFGLTWNAALETGGVMVSEEVKILGELQFVKQA' A
#
# COMPACT_ATOMS: atom_id res chain seq x y z
N PRO A 1 3.29 11.76 -1.63
CA PRO A 1 2.83 12.07 -2.99
C PRO A 1 1.42 11.51 -3.18
N GLU A 2 0.52 12.21 -3.86
CA GLU A 2 -0.79 11.66 -4.23
C GLU A 2 -0.61 10.75 -5.44
N ILE A 3 -1.01 9.47 -5.32
CA ILE A 3 -0.91 8.49 -6.40
C ILE A 3 -2.30 7.93 -6.72
N PHE A 4 -2.55 7.53 -7.97
CA PHE A 4 -3.82 6.92 -8.34
C PHE A 4 -3.74 5.39 -8.19
N TYR A 5 -4.65 4.81 -7.41
CA TYR A 5 -4.77 3.37 -7.25
C TYR A 5 -6.04 2.86 -7.93
N ARG A 6 -5.97 1.71 -8.61
CA ARG A 6 -7.08 1.12 -9.37
C ARG A 6 -7.43 -0.26 -8.84
N ILE A 7 -8.66 -0.41 -8.37
CA ILE A 7 -9.22 -1.70 -7.89
C ILE A 7 -10.54 -1.95 -8.62
N LYS A 8 -10.69 -3.12 -9.25
CA LYS A 8 -11.91 -3.53 -9.99
C LYS A 8 -12.49 -2.44 -10.90
N GLY A 9 -11.63 -1.72 -11.63
CA GLY A 9 -12.07 -0.70 -12.58
C GLY A 9 -12.38 0.69 -11.98
N VAL A 10 -12.36 0.84 -10.66
CA VAL A 10 -12.48 2.12 -9.96
C VAL A 10 -11.09 2.67 -9.66
N THR A 11 -10.84 3.91 -10.05
CA THR A 11 -9.57 4.60 -9.79
C THR A 11 -9.81 5.75 -8.80
N LYS A 12 -9.02 5.80 -7.74
CA LYS A 12 -9.09 6.85 -6.70
C LYS A 12 -7.68 7.35 -6.34
N PRO A 13 -7.53 8.62 -5.97
CA PRO A 13 -6.29 9.09 -5.36
C PRO A 13 -6.13 8.44 -3.99
N VAL A 14 -4.90 8.02 -3.68
CA VAL A 14 -4.51 7.48 -2.38
C VAL A 14 -3.21 8.14 -1.94
N THR A 15 -3.10 8.37 -0.64
CA THR A 15 -1.89 8.90 -0.01
C THR A 15 -1.12 7.77 0.64
N LEU A 16 0.12 7.57 0.20
CA LEU A 16 1.06 6.68 0.85
C LEU A 16 2.16 7.51 1.51
N ASN A 17 2.54 7.12 2.73
CA ASN A 17 3.80 7.52 3.33
C ASN A 17 4.91 6.66 2.74
N VAL A 18 6.02 7.30 2.36
CA VAL A 18 7.18 6.66 1.77
C VAL A 18 8.40 7.10 2.55
N GLU A 19 9.10 6.15 3.15
CA GLU A 19 10.35 6.39 3.86
C GLU A 19 11.50 5.85 3.04
N PHE A 20 12.53 6.67 2.85
CA PHE A 20 13.74 6.24 2.17
C PHE A 20 14.68 5.57 3.18
N GLY A 21 14.92 4.27 2.97
CA GLY A 21 15.76 3.44 3.82
C GLY A 21 17.27 3.54 3.52
N GLY A 22 17.65 4.32 2.51
CA GLY A 22 19.05 4.54 2.13
C GLY A 22 19.49 3.78 0.87
N ILE A 23 20.76 3.95 0.54
CA ILE A 23 21.45 3.29 -0.56
C ILE A 23 22.58 2.43 0.00
N ALA A 24 22.72 1.22 -0.50
CA ALA A 24 23.79 0.31 -0.15
C ALA A 24 24.31 -0.44 -1.38
N ASN A 25 25.58 -0.83 -1.36
CA ASN A 25 26.10 -1.79 -2.33
C ASN A 25 25.90 -3.21 -1.79
N ASP A 26 25.39 -4.10 -2.64
CA ASP A 26 25.30 -5.51 -2.30
C ASP A 26 26.65 -6.24 -2.51
N PRO A 27 26.82 -7.47 -2.00
CA PRO A 27 28.06 -8.25 -2.17
C PRO A 27 28.44 -8.57 -3.62
N TRP A 28 27.53 -8.36 -4.58
CA TRP A 28 27.74 -8.60 -6.01
C TRP A 28 28.08 -7.31 -6.78
N GLY A 29 28.32 -6.21 -6.07
CA GLY A 29 28.71 -4.92 -6.64
C GLY A 29 27.55 -4.09 -7.19
N ASN A 30 26.29 -4.48 -6.95
CA ASN A 30 25.15 -3.67 -7.38
C ASN A 30 24.82 -2.60 -6.34
N THR A 31 24.56 -1.39 -6.79
CA THR A 31 23.96 -0.34 -5.95
C THR A 31 22.46 -0.58 -5.82
N LYS A 32 21.95 -0.61 -4.58
CA LYS A 32 20.54 -0.77 -4.25
C LYS A 32 19.99 0.46 -3.53
N ALA A 33 18.71 0.72 -3.69
CA ALA A 33 17.97 1.72 -2.91
C ALA A 33 16.76 1.06 -2.22
N GLY A 34 16.62 1.29 -0.92
CA GLY A 34 15.54 0.73 -0.10
C GLY A 34 14.45 1.75 0.23
N PHE A 35 13.19 1.33 0.26
CA PHE A 35 12.05 2.16 0.63
C PHE A 35 11.02 1.38 1.45
N THR A 36 10.42 2.04 2.44
CA THR A 36 9.29 1.52 3.19
C THR A 36 8.04 2.32 2.85
N LEU A 37 6.95 1.62 2.56
CA LEU A 37 5.65 2.19 2.19
C LEU A 37 4.61 1.85 3.26
N SER A 38 3.82 2.84 3.65
CA SER A 38 2.64 2.61 4.47
C SER A 38 1.48 3.50 4.04
N GLY A 39 0.26 3.02 4.21
CA GLY A 39 -0.93 3.80 3.92
C GLY A 39 -2.20 3.05 4.27
N LYS A 40 -3.33 3.70 4.00
CA LYS A 40 -4.65 3.11 4.22
C LYS A 40 -5.65 3.61 3.19
N ILE A 41 -6.62 2.76 2.89
CA ILE A 41 -7.75 3.07 2.01
C ILE A 41 -9.05 2.60 2.66
N ASN A 42 -10.19 3.18 2.27
CA ASN A 42 -11.50 2.62 2.55
C ASN A 42 -11.96 1.77 1.35
N ARG A 43 -12.26 0.49 1.57
CA ARG A 43 -12.68 -0.42 0.49
C ARG A 43 -14.01 -0.01 -0.16
N ASN A 44 -14.87 0.71 0.57
CA ASN A 44 -16.14 1.20 0.06
C ASN A 44 -15.95 2.23 -1.06
N ASP A 45 -14.86 3.01 -1.02
CA ASP A 45 -14.52 4.00 -2.08
C ASP A 45 -14.26 3.33 -3.44
N PHE A 46 -13.96 2.04 -3.43
CA PHE A 46 -13.71 1.20 -4.60
C PHE A 46 -14.89 0.28 -4.94
N GLY A 47 -16.07 0.50 -4.33
CA GLY A 47 -17.27 -0.30 -4.56
C GLY A 47 -17.24 -1.70 -3.94
N LEU A 48 -16.27 -1.98 -3.06
CA LEU A 48 -16.20 -3.24 -2.33
C LEU A 48 -17.01 -3.10 -1.03
N THR A 49 -18.34 -3.24 -1.11
CA THR A 49 -19.26 -2.91 0.00
C THR A 49 -19.80 -4.10 0.78
N TRP A 50 -19.52 -5.34 0.36
CA TRP A 50 -20.04 -6.53 1.05
C TRP A 50 -19.63 -6.54 2.53
N ASN A 51 -20.57 -6.85 3.42
CA ASN A 51 -20.30 -7.04 4.83
C ASN A 51 -21.41 -7.87 5.48
N ALA A 52 -21.16 -8.34 6.70
CA ALA A 52 -22.17 -8.98 7.53
C ALA A 52 -22.18 -8.32 8.91
N ALA A 53 -23.36 -8.15 9.51
CA ALA A 53 -23.47 -7.67 10.88
C ALA A 53 -23.09 -8.78 11.87
N LEU A 54 -22.40 -8.42 12.95
CA LEU A 54 -22.07 -9.35 14.03
C LEU A 54 -23.13 -9.28 15.14
N GLU A 55 -23.38 -10.41 15.82
CA GLU A 55 -24.33 -10.49 16.95
C GLU A 55 -23.93 -9.56 18.11
N THR A 56 -22.63 -9.31 18.26
CA THR A 56 -22.04 -8.40 19.26
C THR A 56 -22.10 -6.92 18.86
N GLY A 57 -22.73 -6.60 17.73
CA GLY A 57 -22.66 -5.28 17.11
C GLY A 57 -21.41 -5.10 16.24
N GLY A 58 -21.48 -4.12 15.33
CA GLY A 58 -20.44 -3.87 14.34
C GLY A 58 -20.54 -4.75 13.09
N VAL A 59 -19.44 -4.88 12.37
CA VAL A 59 -19.39 -5.53 11.06
C VAL A 59 -18.25 -6.54 10.96
N MET A 60 -18.45 -7.60 10.17
CA MET A 60 -17.50 -8.71 10.00
C MET A 60 -16.19 -8.28 9.34
N VAL A 61 -16.23 -7.36 8.37
CA VAL A 61 -15.07 -6.94 7.59
C VAL A 61 -14.86 -5.44 7.76
N SER A 62 -13.67 -5.07 8.25
CA SER A 62 -13.23 -3.67 8.33
C SER A 62 -13.37 -2.95 7.00
N GLU A 63 -13.78 -1.68 7.05
CA GLU A 63 -13.78 -0.80 5.88
C GLU A 63 -12.37 -0.33 5.55
N GLU A 64 -11.54 -0.12 6.58
CA GLU A 64 -10.14 0.29 6.43
C GLU A 64 -9.28 -0.91 6.02
N VAL A 65 -8.54 -0.74 4.94
CA VAL A 65 -7.51 -1.67 4.46
C VAL A 65 -6.16 -0.98 4.59
N LYS A 66 -5.25 -1.60 5.35
CA LYS A 66 -3.88 -1.12 5.51
C LYS A 66 -3.01 -1.65 4.36
N ILE A 67 -2.20 -0.75 3.80
CA ILE A 67 -1.21 -1.05 2.76
C ILE A 67 0.15 -0.92 3.41
N LEU A 68 0.96 -1.98 3.31
CA LEU A 68 2.33 -2.03 3.79
C LEU A 68 3.21 -2.61 2.69
N GLY A 69 4.40 -2.07 2.49
CA GLY A 69 5.33 -2.58 1.50
C GLY A 69 6.78 -2.24 1.84
N GLU A 70 7.67 -3.19 1.57
CA GLU A 70 9.11 -3.00 1.61
C GLU A 70 9.63 -3.18 0.18
N LEU A 71 10.30 -2.16 -0.33
CA LEU A 71 10.78 -2.13 -1.71
C LEU A 71 12.29 -2.01 -1.75
N GLN A 72 12.88 -2.72 -2.71
CA GLN A 72 14.29 -2.59 -3.05
C GLN A 72 14.44 -2.47 -4.56
N PHE A 73 15.19 -1.47 -4.99
CA PHE A 73 15.50 -1.23 -6.40
C PHE A 73 16.99 -1.43 -6.65
N VAL A 74 17.34 -1.86 -7.85
CA VAL A 74 18.73 -1.97 -8.31
C VAL A 74 19.02 -0.83 -9.26
N LYS A 75 20.16 -0.14 -9.10
CA LYS A 75 20.60 0.88 -10.04
C LYS A 75 20.77 0.23 -11.42
N GLN A 76 20.09 0.78 -12.42
CA GLN A 76 20.25 0.36 -13.81
C GLN A 76 21.66 0.76 -14.30
N ALA A 77 22.27 -0.13 -15.09
CA ALA A 77 23.59 0.07 -15.70
C ALA A 77 23.60 1.24 -16.69
#